data_AF-A0A5B6VQT7-F1
#
_entry.id   AF-A0A5B6VQT7-F1
#
_cell.length_a   1.000
_cell.length_b   1.000
_cell.length_c   1.000
_cell.angle_alpha   90.00
_cell.angle_beta   90.00
_cell.angle_gamma   90.00
#
_symmetry.space_group_name_H-M   'P 1'
#
loop_
_entity.id
_entity.type
_entity.pdbx_description
1 polymer ?
#
loop_
_entity_poly.entity_id
_entity_poly.type
_entity_poly.pdbx_seq_one_letter_code
_entity_poly.pdbx_strand_id
1 'polypeptide(L)'
;MERHLLAKLLVNLARSRDGVLSQDQLVKGFESVLITLEDVVDDAPKAAEFLGHIFAKIIVENVVTLSEIGRLIYDGGEEPGRLLETGLAADVLGSTLGVINTEKGETVLNEIRASSCLRLEDFRSPHSNKSSILEKFI
;
A
#
# COMPACT_ATOMS: atom_id res chain seq x y z
N MET A 1 5.02 -15.23 8.25
CA MET A 1 6.04 -14.94 9.27
C MET A 1 7.15 -14.05 8.73
N GLU A 2 7.81 -14.43 7.61
CA GLU A 2 8.95 -13.67 7.05
C GLU A 2 8.62 -12.27 6.51
N ARG A 3 7.45 -12.07 5.89
CA ARG A 3 7.06 -10.77 5.30
C ARG A 3 6.92 -9.64 6.33
N HIS A 4 6.53 -9.98 7.56
CA HIS A 4 6.52 -9.01 8.67
C HIS A 4 7.93 -8.61 9.09
N LEU A 5 8.93 -9.49 8.93
CA LEU A 5 10.33 -9.18 9.23
C LEU A 5 10.90 -8.21 8.19
N LEU A 6 10.53 -8.34 6.91
CA LEU A 6 10.92 -7.39 5.87
C LEU A 6 10.38 -5.98 6.17
N ALA A 7 9.08 -5.85 6.45
CA ALA A 7 8.52 -4.55 6.77
C ALA A 7 9.17 -3.92 8.01
N LYS A 8 9.44 -4.73 9.05
CA LYS A 8 10.16 -4.30 10.25
C LYS A 8 11.61 -3.88 9.94
N LEU A 9 12.30 -4.60 9.05
CA LEU A 9 13.64 -4.26 8.62
C LEU A 9 13.64 -2.90 7.89
N LEU A 10 12.72 -2.69 6.94
CA LEU A 10 12.60 -1.43 6.22
C LEU A 10 12.35 -0.24 7.17
N VAL A 11 11.47 -0.40 8.15
CA VAL A 11 11.23 0.61 9.20
C VAL A 11 12.52 0.89 9.99
N ASN A 12 13.25 -0.14 10.41
CA ASN A 12 14.48 0.02 11.17
C ASN A 12 15.58 0.72 10.35
N LEU A 13 15.72 0.37 9.08
CA LEU A 13 16.70 0.99 8.18
C LEU A 13 16.34 2.46 7.90
N ALA A 14 15.05 2.75 7.68
CA ALA A 14 14.56 4.10 7.41
C ALA A 14 14.69 5.04 8.62
N ARG A 15 14.61 4.50 9.84
CA ARG A 15 14.77 5.26 11.09
C ARG A 15 16.20 5.23 11.64
N SER A 16 17.12 4.55 10.97
CA SER A 16 18.51 4.47 11.42
C SER A 16 19.14 5.85 11.43
N ARG A 17 19.86 6.19 12.50
CA ARG A 17 20.59 7.46 12.64
C ARG A 17 21.71 7.62 11.61
N ASP A 18 22.18 6.51 11.06
CA ASP A 18 23.26 6.48 10.07
C ASP A 18 22.75 6.81 8.65
N GLY A 19 21.44 7.03 8.47
CA GLY A 19 20.87 7.42 7.17
C GLY A 19 20.98 6.34 6.10
N VAL A 20 20.98 5.06 6.50
CA VAL A 20 21.21 3.90 5.61
C VAL A 20 20.16 3.83 4.49
N LEU A 21 18.91 4.17 4.80
CA LEU A 21 17.81 4.20 3.83
C LEU A 21 17.01 5.48 4.05
N SER A 22 17.03 6.39 3.08
CA SER A 22 16.18 7.59 3.11
C SER A 22 14.74 7.27 2.72
N GLN A 23 13.81 8.13 3.13
CA GLN A 23 12.40 8.04 2.71
C GLN A 23 12.28 8.07 1.18
N ASP A 24 13.04 8.93 0.49
CA ASP A 24 13.04 9.02 -0.98
C ASP A 24 13.49 7.71 -1.65
N GLN A 25 14.52 7.06 -1.11
CA GLN A 25 14.99 5.77 -1.62
C GLN A 25 13.96 4.66 -1.40
N LEU A 26 13.29 4.68 -0.25
CA LEU A 26 12.23 3.74 0.07
C LEU A 26 11.03 3.91 -0.88
N VAL A 27 10.60 5.16 -1.10
CA VAL A 27 9.52 5.51 -2.04
C VAL A 27 9.84 5.04 -3.45
N LYS A 28 11.05 5.31 -3.96
CA LYS A 28 11.50 4.81 -5.28
C LYS A 28 11.51 3.28 -5.38
N GLY A 29 11.86 2.61 -4.27
CA GLY A 29 11.78 1.16 -4.18
C GLY A 29 10.35 0.65 -4.32
N PHE A 30 9.40 1.32 -3.66
CA PHE A 30 7.98 0.99 -3.77
C PHE A 30 7.41 1.28 -5.17
N GLU A 31 7.78 2.39 -5.80
CA GLU A 31 7.45 2.67 -7.21
C GLU A 31 7.92 1.54 -8.12
N SER A 32 9.17 1.10 -7.96
CA SER A 32 9.75 0.01 -8.75
C SER A 32 8.99 -1.31 -8.57
N VAL A 33 8.53 -1.61 -7.36
CA VAL A 33 7.73 -2.81 -7.07
C VAL A 33 6.35 -2.71 -7.70
N LEU A 34 5.69 -1.55 -7.59
CA LEU A 34 4.36 -1.32 -8.15
C LEU A 34 4.34 -1.43 -9.69
N ILE A 35 5.42 -1.02 -10.37
CA ILE A 35 5.59 -1.19 -11.83
C ILE A 35 5.51 -2.67 -12.22
N THR A 36 6.13 -3.56 -11.44
CA THR A 36 6.19 -5.00 -11.73
C THR A 36 5.00 -5.79 -11.17
N LEU A 37 4.09 -5.15 -10.44
CA LEU A 37 3.08 -5.86 -9.65
C LEU A 37 2.11 -6.67 -10.53
N GLU A 38 1.80 -6.17 -11.72
CA GLU A 38 0.90 -6.82 -12.70
C GLU A 38 1.42 -8.19 -13.12
N ASP A 39 2.69 -8.30 -13.50
CA ASP A 39 3.30 -9.58 -13.84
C ASP A 39 3.45 -10.49 -12.61
N VAL A 40 3.78 -9.91 -11.46
CA VAL A 40 4.02 -10.68 -10.23
C VAL A 40 2.73 -11.34 -9.73
N VAL A 41 1.55 -10.75 -9.94
CA VAL A 41 0.29 -11.37 -9.51
C VAL A 41 -0.10 -12.60 -10.33
N ASP A 42 0.39 -12.73 -11.57
CA ASP A 42 0.16 -13.92 -12.40
C ASP A 42 0.81 -15.16 -11.77
N ASP A 43 2.04 -15.01 -11.26
CA ASP A 43 2.76 -16.06 -10.56
C ASP A 43 2.36 -16.17 -9.08
N ALA A 44 2.04 -15.05 -8.45
CA ALA A 44 1.72 -14.94 -7.04
C ALA A 44 0.43 -14.13 -6.80
N PRO A 45 -0.76 -14.76 -6.89
CA PRO A 45 -2.06 -14.08 -6.81
C PRO A 45 -2.31 -13.25 -5.54
N LYS A 46 -1.52 -13.48 -4.47
CA LYS A 46 -1.59 -12.74 -3.20
C LYS A 46 -0.56 -11.60 -3.09
N ALA A 47 0.18 -11.29 -4.15
CA ALA A 47 1.24 -10.29 -4.10
C ALA A 47 0.71 -8.89 -3.72
N ALA A 48 -0.44 -8.48 -4.28
CA ALA A 48 -1.11 -7.23 -3.94
C ALA A 48 -1.47 -7.16 -2.44
N GLU A 49 -2.05 -8.24 -1.90
CA GLU A 49 -2.38 -8.34 -0.46
C GLU A 49 -1.11 -8.21 0.41
N PHE A 50 -0.04 -8.91 0.04
CA PHE A 50 1.22 -8.88 0.78
C PHE A 50 1.92 -7.52 0.71
N LEU A 51 1.87 -6.84 -0.43
CA LEU A 51 2.35 -5.48 -0.55
C LEU A 51 1.55 -4.54 0.36
N GLY A 52 0.22 -4.73 0.41
CA GLY A 52 -0.66 -3.99 1.31
C GLY A 52 -0.25 -4.11 2.78
N HIS A 53 0.17 -5.31 3.21
CA HIS A 53 0.67 -5.55 4.58
C HIS A 53 1.98 -4.80 4.87
N ILE A 54 2.89 -4.71 3.89
CA ILE A 54 4.13 -3.94 4.04
C ILE A 54 3.80 -2.46 4.20
N PHE A 55 2.95 -1.90 3.34
CA PHE A 55 2.52 -0.50 3.43
C PHE A 55 1.83 -0.18 4.75
N ALA A 56 0.95 -1.06 5.24
CA ALA A 56 0.30 -0.87 6.53
C ALA A 56 1.31 -0.65 7.65
N LYS A 57 2.38 -1.47 7.68
CA LYS A 57 3.43 -1.35 8.70
C LYS A 57 4.21 -0.04 8.56
N ILE A 58 4.54 0.36 7.34
CA ILE A 58 5.29 1.60 7.06
C ILE A 58 4.48 2.83 7.48
N ILE A 59 3.17 2.84 7.22
CA ILE A 59 2.24 3.91 7.62
C ILE A 59 2.09 3.96 9.14
N VAL A 60 1.84 2.82 9.77
CA VAL A 60 1.68 2.71 11.23
C VAL A 60 2.91 3.22 12.00
N GLU A 61 4.10 2.97 11.47
CA GLU A 61 5.36 3.40 12.07
C GLU A 61 5.76 4.83 11.67
N ASN A 62 4.88 5.55 10.95
CA ASN A 62 5.05 6.92 10.48
C ASN A 62 6.33 7.12 9.64
N VAL A 63 6.67 6.14 8.79
CA VAL A 63 7.82 6.24 7.88
C VAL A 63 7.42 6.88 6.55
N VAL A 64 6.22 6.54 6.04
CA VAL A 64 5.59 7.16 4.87
C VAL A 64 4.11 7.32 5.17
N THR A 65 3.49 8.43 4.77
CA THR A 65 2.08 8.69 5.04
C THR A 65 1.15 7.85 4.15
N LEU A 66 -0.09 7.66 4.58
CA LEU A 66 -1.12 7.04 3.74
C LEU A 66 -1.35 7.83 2.45
N SER A 67 -1.24 9.17 2.48
CA SER A 67 -1.42 10.02 1.29
C SER A 67 -0.36 9.74 0.23
N GLU A 68 0.91 9.66 0.64
CA GLU A 68 2.02 9.33 -0.26
C GLU A 68 1.87 7.92 -0.83
N ILE A 69 1.58 6.92 0.00
CA ILE A 69 1.34 5.55 -0.48
C ILE A 69 0.14 5.51 -1.44
N GLY A 70 -0.94 6.21 -1.13
CA GLY A 70 -2.10 6.31 -2.01
C GLY A 70 -1.74 6.90 -3.36
N ARG A 71 -0.89 7.92 -3.40
CA ARG A 71 -0.39 8.50 -4.66
C ARG A 71 0.42 7.50 -5.48
N LEU A 72 1.34 6.77 -4.82
CA LEU A 72 2.13 5.73 -5.48
C LEU A 72 1.25 4.63 -6.09
N ILE A 73 0.22 4.20 -5.36
CA ILE A 73 -0.72 3.20 -5.85
C ILE A 73 -1.56 3.75 -7.00
N TYR A 74 -2.02 5.00 -6.90
CA TYR A 74 -2.86 5.63 -7.91
C TYR A 74 -2.12 5.82 -9.23
N ASP A 75 -0.87 6.29 -9.18
CA ASP A 75 -0.03 6.49 -10.36
C ASP A 75 0.71 5.21 -10.80
N GLY A 76 0.59 4.11 -10.03
CA GLY A 76 1.40 2.90 -10.22
C GLY A 76 0.90 1.96 -11.32
N GLY A 77 1.79 1.03 -11.68
CA GLY A 77 1.61 0.04 -12.74
C GLY A 77 2.72 0.12 -13.78
N GLU A 78 2.73 -0.80 -14.74
CA GLU A 78 3.70 -0.74 -15.85
C GLU A 78 3.54 0.59 -16.63
N GLU A 79 2.27 0.99 -16.83
CA GLU A 79 1.89 2.33 -17.27
C GLU A 79 1.23 3.12 -16.12
N PRO A 80 1.37 4.45 -16.08
CA PRO A 80 0.74 5.25 -15.04
C PRO A 80 -0.78 5.02 -14.95
N GLY A 81 -1.26 4.62 -13.77
CA GLY A 81 -2.68 4.35 -13.52
C GLY A 81 -3.15 2.93 -13.92
N ARG A 82 -2.26 2.09 -14.44
CA ARG A 82 -2.61 0.74 -14.87
C ARG A 82 -3.09 -0.16 -13.72
N LEU A 83 -2.59 0.07 -12.50
CA LEU A 83 -3.10 -0.65 -11.32
C LEU A 83 -4.57 -0.33 -11.01
N LEU A 84 -5.07 0.85 -11.39
CA LEU A 84 -6.50 1.20 -11.26
C LEU A 84 -7.34 0.39 -12.25
N GLU A 85 -6.91 0.31 -13.51
CA GLU A 85 -7.61 -0.41 -14.56
C GLU A 85 -7.74 -1.90 -14.22
N THR A 86 -6.64 -2.52 -13.79
CA THR A 86 -6.56 -3.94 -13.41
C THR A 86 -7.26 -4.26 -12.09
N GLY A 87 -7.55 -3.24 -11.26
CA GLY A 87 -8.15 -3.39 -9.93
C GLY A 87 -7.16 -3.75 -8.82
N LEU A 88 -5.88 -3.92 -9.15
CA LEU A 88 -4.83 -4.20 -8.18
C LEU A 88 -4.62 -3.05 -7.19
N ALA A 89 -4.85 -1.81 -7.62
CA ALA A 89 -4.81 -0.64 -6.75
C ALA A 89 -5.79 -0.76 -5.57
N ALA A 90 -7.03 -1.21 -5.84
CA ALA A 90 -8.03 -1.45 -4.80
C ALA A 90 -7.64 -2.60 -3.87
N ASP A 91 -7.04 -3.66 -4.40
CA ASP A 91 -6.60 -4.81 -3.60
C ASP A 91 -5.44 -4.46 -2.66
N VAL A 92 -4.44 -3.72 -3.15
CA VAL A 92 -3.32 -3.23 -2.33
C VAL A 92 -3.83 -2.30 -1.24
N LEU A 93 -4.57 -1.25 -1.61
CA LEU A 93 -5.06 -0.24 -0.67
C LEU A 93 -6.03 -0.85 0.34
N GLY A 94 -6.98 -1.68 -0.10
CA GLY A 94 -7.92 -2.36 0.77
C GLY A 94 -7.23 -3.27 1.78
N SER A 95 -6.20 -4.03 1.34
CA SER A 95 -5.40 -4.85 2.25
C SER A 95 -4.62 -3.99 3.26
N THR A 96 -4.02 -2.87 2.83
CA THR A 96 -3.36 -1.92 3.72
C THR A 96 -4.31 -1.42 4.83
N LEU A 97 -5.49 -0.94 4.47
CA LEU A 97 -6.47 -0.45 5.44
C LEU A 97 -6.96 -1.59 6.36
N GLY A 98 -7.14 -2.80 5.83
CA GLY A 98 -7.52 -3.98 6.60
C GLY A 98 -6.51 -4.35 7.67
N VAL A 99 -5.21 -4.34 7.35
CA VAL A 99 -4.17 -4.61 8.33
C VAL A 99 -4.10 -3.51 9.38
N ILE A 100 -4.15 -2.24 8.98
CA ILE A 100 -4.16 -1.11 9.94
C ILE A 100 -5.36 -1.27 10.90
N ASN A 101 -6.55 -1.55 10.38
CA ASN A 101 -7.74 -1.75 11.21
C ASN A 101 -7.58 -2.94 12.16
N THR A 102 -7.00 -4.05 11.69
CA THR A 102 -6.82 -5.26 12.49
C THR A 102 -5.77 -5.07 13.59
N GLU A 103 -4.68 -4.36 13.31
CA GLU A 103 -3.56 -4.18 14.24
C GLU A 103 -3.76 -3.01 15.22
N LYS A 104 -4.40 -1.92 14.78
CA LYS A 104 -4.53 -0.67 15.53
C LYS A 104 -5.95 -0.29 15.89
N GLY A 105 -6.94 -0.96 15.30
CA GLY A 105 -8.35 -0.66 15.50
C GLY A 105 -8.88 0.47 14.62
N GLU A 106 -10.20 0.58 14.61
CA GLU A 106 -10.95 1.48 13.74
C GLU A 106 -10.69 2.96 14.03
N THR A 107 -10.52 3.33 15.31
CA THR A 107 -10.24 4.72 15.71
C THR A 107 -8.97 5.25 15.05
N VAL A 108 -7.87 4.49 15.15
CA VAL A 108 -6.58 4.87 14.56
C VAL A 108 -6.65 4.88 13.03
N LEU A 109 -7.36 3.91 12.44
CA LEU A 109 -7.59 3.89 11.00
C LEU A 109 -8.30 5.17 10.53
N ASN A 110 -9.35 5.58 11.24
CA ASN A 110 -10.12 6.77 10.88
C ASN A 110 -9.31 8.07 11.02
N GLU A 111 -8.43 8.17 12.02
CA GLU A 111 -7.50 9.29 12.15
C GLU A 111 -6.52 9.35 10.95
N ILE A 112 -5.91 8.21 10.59
CA ILE A 112 -4.99 8.12 9.45
C ILE A 112 -5.73 8.49 8.15
N ARG A 113 -6.96 7.99 7.94
CA ARG A 113 -7.79 8.33 6.77
C ARG A 113 -8.14 9.82 6.73
N ALA A 114 -8.53 10.41 7.85
CA ALA A 114 -8.87 11.83 7.92
C ALA A 114 -7.67 12.72 7.56
N SER A 115 -6.45 12.27 7.90
CA SER A 115 -5.21 13.00 7.59
C SER A 115 -4.71 12.85 6.15
N SER A 116 -5.14 11.81 5.41
CA SER A 116 -4.56 11.50 4.09
C SER A 116 -5.19 12.25 2.92
N CYS A 117 -6.36 12.87 3.13
CA CYS A 117 -7.21 13.50 2.11
C CYS A 117 -7.51 12.61 0.88
N LEU A 118 -7.30 11.29 0.97
CA LEU A 118 -7.58 10.35 -0.11
C LEU A 118 -9.08 10.07 -0.22
N ARG A 119 -9.57 10.01 -1.45
CA ARG A 119 -10.90 9.50 -1.77
C ARG A 119 -10.76 8.06 -2.21
N LEU A 120 -11.24 7.12 -1.40
CA LEU A 120 -11.07 5.69 -1.66
C LEU A 120 -11.80 5.26 -2.94
N GLU A 121 -12.85 5.98 -3.32
CA GLU A 121 -13.62 5.76 -4.54
C GLU A 121 -12.78 5.96 -5.81
N ASP A 122 -11.75 6.81 -5.76
CA ASP A 122 -10.85 7.06 -6.89
C ASP A 122 -9.98 5.83 -7.22
N PHE A 123 -9.93 4.85 -6.32
CA PHE A 123 -9.18 3.59 -6.50
C PHE A 123 -10.04 2.43 -7.05
N ARG A 124 -11.35 2.65 -7.27
CA ARG A 124 -12.22 1.62 -7.88
C ARG A 124 -11.85 1.41 -9.34
N SER A 125 -11.70 0.15 -9.74
CA SER A 125 -11.54 -0.18 -11.16
C SER A 125 -12.84 0.11 -11.91
N PRO A 126 -12.78 0.78 -13.09
CA PRO A 126 -13.94 1.00 -13.94
C PRO A 126 -14.52 -0.29 -14.53
N HIS A 127 -13.73 -1.37 -14.57
CA HIS A 127 -14.00 -2.58 -15.35
C HIS A 127 -14.24 -3.84 -14.49
N SER A 128 -14.00 -3.75 -13.18
CA SER A 128 -14.10 -4.92 -12.29
C SER A 128 -15.36 -4.86 -11.42
N ASN A 129 -16.30 -5.78 -11.68
CA ASN A 129 -17.43 -6.07 -10.78
C ASN A 129 -17.03 -6.92 -9.56
N LYS A 130 -15.73 -7.20 -9.35
CA LYS A 130 -15.29 -7.99 -8.20
C LYS A 130 -15.39 -7.14 -6.93
N SER A 131 -15.95 -7.72 -5.87
CA SER A 131 -15.87 -7.16 -4.52
C SER A 131 -14.40 -7.13 -4.11
N SER A 132 -13.77 -5.97 -4.25
CA SER A 132 -12.41 -5.73 -3.78
C SER A 132 -12.40 -5.63 -2.26
N ILE A 133 -11.24 -5.85 -1.64
CA ILE A 133 -11.07 -5.68 -0.18
C ILE A 133 -11.43 -4.24 0.23
N LEU A 134 -11.20 -3.27 -0.67
CA LEU A 134 -11.46 -1.86 -0.46
C LEU A 134 -12.95 -1.53 -0.24
N GLU A 135 -13.88 -2.30 -0.82
CA GLU A 135 -15.33 -2.07 -0.67
C GLU A 135 -15.82 -2.14 0.78
N LYS A 136 -15.05 -2.76 1.68
CA LYS A 136 -15.38 -2.79 3.12
C LYS A 136 -15.14 -1.44 3.82
N PHE A 137 -14.45 -0.51 3.15
CA PHE A 137 -14.01 0.77 3.72
C PHE A 137 -14.67 1.98 3.06
N ILE A 138 -15.42 1.78 1.97
CA ILE A 138 -16.22 2.79 1.26
C ILE A 138 -17.67 2.69 1.74
#